data_AF-A0A7W0LJS5-F1
#
_entry.id   AF-A0A7W0LJS5-F1
#
_cell.length_a   1.000
_cell.length_b   1.000
_cell.length_c   1.000
_cell.angle_alpha   90.00
_cell.angle_beta   90.00
_cell.angle_gamma   90.00
#
_symmetry.space_group_name_H-M   'P 1'
#
loop_
_entity.id
_entity.type
_entity.pdbx_description
1 polymer ?
#
loop_
_entity_poly.entity_id
_entity_poly.type
_entity_poly.pdbx_seq_one_letter_code
_entity_poly.pdbx_strand_id
1 'polypeptide(L)' 'MEYPVESFTDEERALLAPHFTNLDRPVFALIGLPETVKGAMYARYSRYQGTLRRLFLDEFADSLGGPDGVIATYDNEEG' A
#
# COMPACT_ATOMS: atom_id res chain seq x y z
N MET A 1 12.59 16.69 -15.83
CA MET A 1 11.58 15.63 -16.00
C MET A 1 10.51 15.95 -14.97
N GLU A 2 9.29 16.24 -15.40
CA GLU A 2 8.17 16.51 -14.49
C GLU A 2 7.47 15.18 -14.23
N TYR A 3 7.42 14.77 -12.96
CA TYR A 3 6.74 13.55 -12.55
C TYR A 3 5.37 13.93 -12.02
N PRO A 4 4.31 13.19 -12.40
CA PRO A 4 3.00 13.40 -11.81
C PRO A 4 3.07 13.18 -10.30
N VAL A 5 2.66 14.19 -9.54
CA VAL A 5 2.55 14.12 -8.08
C VAL A 5 1.13 13.69 -7.73
N GLU A 6 1.01 12.61 -6.97
CA GLU A 6 -0.27 12.14 -6.46
C GLU A 6 -0.75 13.05 -5.33
N SER A 7 -2.04 13.36 -5.32
CA SER A 7 -2.68 14.09 -4.22
C SER A 7 -3.47 13.13 -3.37
N PHE A 8 -3.34 13.24 -2.05
CA PHE A 8 -3.97 12.39 -1.06
C PHE A 8 -4.63 13.26 0.02
N THR A 9 -5.78 12.84 0.55
CA THR A 9 -6.40 13.49 1.72
C THR A 9 -5.57 13.27 2.98
N ASP A 10 -5.84 14.03 4.04
CA ASP A 10 -5.09 13.87 5.31
C ASP A 10 -5.28 12.46 5.91
N GLU A 11 -6.47 11.86 5.74
CA GLU A 11 -6.77 10.49 6.16
C GLU A 11 -5.97 9.46 5.35
N GLU A 12 -5.93 9.62 4.02
CA GLU A 12 -5.14 8.74 3.14
C GLU A 12 -3.65 8.84 3.44
N ARG A 13 -3.14 10.05 3.72
CA ARG A 13 -1.76 10.27 4.13
C ARG A 13 -1.43 9.58 5.45
N ALA A 14 -2.35 9.60 6.41
CA ALA A 14 -2.18 8.91 7.69
C ALA A 14 -2.07 7.39 7.53
N LEU A 15 -2.80 6.81 6.57
CA LEU A 15 -2.71 5.38 6.22
C LEU A 15 -1.40 5.03 5.47
N LEU A 16 -0.92 5.93 4.60
CA LEU A 16 0.28 5.69 3.79
C LEU A 16 1.60 5.95 4.54
N ALA A 17 1.66 6.98 5.38
CA ALA A 17 2.90 7.45 6.00
C ALA A 17 3.69 6.37 6.78
N PRO A 18 3.05 5.41 7.48
CA PRO A 18 3.78 4.33 8.15
C PRO A 18 4.46 3.34 7.20
N HIS A 19 3.99 3.26 5.95
CA HIS A 19 4.35 2.18 5.02
C HIS A 19 5.16 2.62 3.81
N PHE A 20 5.28 3.93 3.57
CA PHE A 20 5.98 4.50 2.42
C PHE A 20 7.00 5.56 2.88
N THR A 21 8.24 5.48 2.40
CA THR A 21 9.30 6.43 2.83
C THR A 21 9.05 7.88 2.39
N ASN A 22 8.23 8.10 1.37
CA ASN A 22 7.73 9.40 0.96
C ASN A 22 6.44 9.24 0.12
N LEU A 23 5.62 10.29 0.07
CA LEU A 23 4.32 10.29 -0.63
C LEU A 23 4.29 11.20 -1.86
N ASP A 24 5.31 12.03 -2.04
CA ASP A 24 5.35 13.14 -2.99
C ASP A 24 6.49 13.03 -4.02
N ARG A 25 7.31 11.97 -3.94
CA ARG A 25 8.40 11.72 -4.88
C ARG A 25 8.13 10.47 -5.72
N PRO A 26 8.68 10.42 -6.95
CA PRO A 26 8.48 9.29 -7.86
C PRO A 26 9.14 8.00 -7.39
N VAL A 27 10.15 8.08 -6.51
CA VAL A 27 10.89 6.93 -5.99
C VAL A 27 10.73 6.86 -4.48
N PHE A 28 10.29 5.70 -3.99
CA PHE A 28 10.02 5.43 -2.59
C PHE A 28 10.29 3.95 -2.28
N ALA A 29 10.32 3.61 -1.00
CA ALA A 29 10.42 2.23 -0.52
C ALA A 29 9.20 1.89 0.35
N LEU A 30 8.78 0.62 0.27
CA LEU A 30 7.80 0.06 1.19
C LEU A 30 8.50 -0.37 2.48
N ILE A 31 7.97 0.08 3.62
CA ILE A 31 8.50 -0.20 4.96
C ILE A 31 7.37 -0.65 5.89
N GLY A 32 7.69 -1.32 6.99
CA GLY A 32 6.71 -1.66 8.03
C GLY A 32 5.56 -2.59 7.59
N LEU A 33 5.59 -3.15 6.37
CA LEU A 33 4.62 -4.12 5.87
C LEU A 33 5.17 -5.55 6.00
N PRO A 34 4.32 -6.56 6.28
CA PRO A 34 4.68 -7.96 6.12
C PRO A 34 5.13 -8.26 4.68
N GLU A 35 6.11 -9.15 4.51
CA GLU A 35 6.63 -9.51 3.18
C GLU A 35 5.55 -10.15 2.28
N THR A 36 4.61 -10.89 2.87
CA THR A 36 3.45 -11.47 2.16
C THR A 36 2.55 -10.39 1.56
N VAL A 37 2.32 -9.30 2.28
CA VAL A 37 1.54 -8.15 1.80
C VAL A 37 2.28 -7.45 0.66
N LYS A 38 3.59 -7.22 0.79
CA LYS A 38 4.41 -6.65 -0.31
C LYS A 38 4.32 -7.53 -1.56
N GLY A 39 4.49 -8.84 -1.41
CA GLY A 39 4.36 -9.82 -2.50
C GLY A 39 2.99 -9.75 -3.18
N ALA A 40 1.91 -9.73 -2.40
CA ALA A 40 0.55 -9.59 -2.90
C ALA A 40 0.34 -8.26 -3.65
N MET A 41 0.81 -7.14 -3.10
CA MET A 41 0.76 -5.84 -3.74
C MET A 41 1.47 -5.85 -5.10
N TYR A 42 2.69 -6.39 -5.19
CA TYR A 42 3.43 -6.48 -6.46
C TYR A 42 2.72 -7.36 -7.49
N ALA A 43 2.18 -8.51 -7.06
CA ALA A 43 1.43 -9.40 -7.94
C ALA A 43 0.15 -8.73 -8.49
N ARG A 44 -0.61 -8.04 -7.64
CA ARG A 44 -1.82 -7.29 -8.02
C ARG A 44 -1.52 -6.10 -8.92
N TYR A 45 -0.46 -5.36 -8.62
CA TYR A 45 -0.10 -4.13 -9.33
C TYR A 45 0.08 -4.32 -10.84
N SER A 46 0.57 -5.50 -11.26
CA SER A 46 0.76 -5.84 -12.68
C SER A 46 -0.49 -5.66 -13.58
N ARG A 47 -1.68 -5.71 -12.99
CA ARG A 47 -2.98 -5.58 -13.69
C ARG A 47 -3.81 -4.39 -13.21
N TYR A 48 -3.32 -3.64 -12.23
CA TYR A 48 -4.02 -2.49 -11.67
C TYR A 48 -3.80 -1.24 -12.54
N GLN A 49 -4.82 -0.40 -12.68
CA GLN A 49 -4.81 0.75 -13.60
C GLN A 49 -4.28 2.05 -12.98
N GLY A 50 -4.00 2.05 -11.67
CA GLY A 50 -3.49 3.20 -10.94
C GLY A 50 -2.07 3.01 -10.42
N THR A 51 -1.70 3.78 -9.40
CA THR A 51 -0.38 3.73 -8.76
C THR A 51 -0.34 2.69 -7.64
N LEU A 52 0.87 2.33 -7.20
CA LEU A 52 1.05 1.38 -6.10
C LEU A 52 0.50 1.93 -4.77
N ARG A 53 0.55 3.24 -4.54
CA ARG A 53 -0.05 3.90 -3.37
C ARG A 53 -1.57 3.84 -3.39
N ARG A 54 -2.17 4.03 -4.57
CA ARG A 54 -3.62 3.92 -4.73
C ARG A 54 -4.10 2.47 -4.58
N LEU A 55 -3.37 1.51 -5.13
CA LEU A 55 -3.63 0.08 -4.90
C LEU A 55 -3.62 -0.24 -3.40
N PHE A 56 -2.63 0.27 -2.65
CA PHE A 56 -2.58 0.07 -1.20
C PHE A 56 -3.82 0.60 -0.50
N LEU A 57 -4.23 1.83 -0.80
CA LEU A 57 -5.42 2.45 -0.20
C LEU A 57 -6.71 1.70 -0.57
N ASP A 58 -6.86 1.33 -1.84
CA ASP A 58 -8.09 0.72 -2.35
C ASP A 58 -8.25 -0.75 -1.90
N GLU A 59 -7.17 -1.51 -1.73
CA GLU A 59 -7.23 -2.97 -1.51
C GLU A 59 -6.60 -3.48 -0.21
N PHE A 60 -5.72 -2.71 0.46
CA PHE A 60 -4.90 -3.22 1.57
C PHE A 60 -5.03 -2.44 2.87
N ALA A 61 -5.27 -1.12 2.81
CA ALA A 61 -5.24 -0.25 3.99
C ALA A 61 -6.26 -0.67 5.07
N ASP A 62 -7.46 -1.08 4.67
CA ASP A 62 -8.51 -1.52 5.60
C ASP A 62 -8.20 -2.86 6.26
N SER A 63 -7.45 -3.75 5.58
CA SER A 63 -7.14 -5.10 6.05
C SER A 63 -5.97 -5.17 7.03
N LEU A 64 -5.17 -4.10 7.12
CA LEU A 64 -4.04 -3.98 8.04
C LEU A 64 -4.47 -3.51 9.44
N GLY A 65 -5.71 -3.04 9.58
CA GLY A 65 -6.30 -2.61 10.83
C GLY A 65 -5.70 -1.31 11.37
N GLY A 66 -6.54 -0.52 12.04
CA GLY A 66 -6.07 0.56 12.91
C GLY A 66 -5.13 0.04 14.03
N PRO A 67 -4.77 0.88 15.02
CA PRO A 67 -3.61 0.72 15.92
C PRO A 67 -3.43 -0.63 16.67
N ASP A 68 -4.35 -1.58 16.56
CA ASP A 68 -4.33 -2.91 17.20
C ASP A 68 -4.10 -4.10 16.25
N GLY A 69 -3.68 -3.87 14.99
CA GLY A 69 -2.86 -4.83 14.23
C GLY A 69 -3.39 -6.25 14.05
N VAL A 70 -4.70 -6.44 13.85
CA VAL A 70 -5.22 -7.73 13.38
C VAL A 70 -5.07 -7.74 11.87
N ILE A 71 -3.95 -8.30 11.39
CA ILE A 71 -3.78 -8.68 10.00
C ILE A 71 -4.92 -9.64 9.69
N ALA A 72 -5.88 -9.21 8.84
CA ALA A 72 -6.80 -10.14 8.22
C ALA A 72 -5.92 -11.20 7.56
N THR A 73 -5.95 -12.42 8.10
CA THR A 73 -5.22 -13.55 7.56
C THR A 73 -5.66 -13.67 6.12
N TYR A 74 -4.82 -13.22 5.18
CA TYR A 74 -4.92 -13.63 3.79
C TYR A 74 -4.61 -15.11 3.84
N ASP A 75 -5.69 -15.86 4.00
CA ASP A 75 -5.67 -17.29 4.13
C ASP A 75 -4.93 -17.86 2.92
N ASN A 76 -3.88 -18.62 3.21
CA ASN A 76 -3.03 -19.28 2.23
C ASN A 76 -3.64 -20.65 1.89
N GLU A 77 -4.96 -20.77 1.73
CA GLU A 77 -5.55 -21.95 1.10
C GLU A 77 -5.35 -21.88 -0.42
N GLU A 78 -4.27 -22.58 -0.81
CA GLU A 78 -4.11 -23.40 -2.02
C GLU A 78 -3.89 -22.63 -3.34
N GLY A 79 -2.91 -23.00 -4.18
CA GLY A 79 -2.44 -24.35 -4.50
C GLY A 79 -2.99 -24.74 -5.86
#